data_AF-A0A392Q3P0-F1
#
_entry.id   AF-A0A392Q3P0-F1
#
_cell.length_a   1.000
_cell.length_b   1.000
_cell.length_c   1.000
_cell.angle_alpha   90.00
_cell.angle_beta   90.00
_cell.angle_gamma   90.00
#
_symmetry.space_group_name_H-M   'P 1'
#
loop_
_entity.id
_entity.type
_entity.pdbx_description
1 polymer ?
#
loop_
_entity_poly.entity_id
_entity_poly.type
_entity_poly.pdbx_seq_one_letter_code
_entity_poly.pdbx_strand_id
1 'polypeptide(L)'
;GCVALEELYLSHNGITKMEGLSSLVNLRVLDVSSNKLTSVDDIPNLTQLEDLWLNDNQIESLEGFAEAVAGSREKLTTIYLENNPCVRILFSLLLEFSSVSTIS
;
A
#
# COMPACT_ATOMS: atom_id res chain seq x y z
N GLY A 1 -7.44 -13.87 16.04
CA GLY A 1 -7.49 -12.85 14.97
C GLY A 1 -8.92 -12.39 14.81
N CYS A 2 -9.14 -11.09 14.59
CA CYS A 2 -10.45 -10.55 14.29
C CYS A 2 -10.81 -10.89 12.84
N VAL A 3 -11.39 -12.07 12.62
CA VAL A 3 -11.66 -12.60 11.27
C VAL A 3 -12.80 -11.89 10.56
N ALA A 4 -13.49 -10.94 11.19
CA ALA A 4 -14.61 -10.22 10.59
C ALA A 4 -14.28 -8.75 10.24
N LEU A 5 -13.04 -8.31 10.47
CA LEU A 5 -12.67 -6.93 10.19
C LEU A 5 -12.51 -6.73 8.68
N GLU A 6 -13.31 -5.82 8.11
CA GLU A 6 -13.29 -5.48 6.68
C GLU A 6 -12.52 -4.19 6.39
N GLU A 7 -12.47 -3.25 7.33
CA GLU A 7 -11.83 -1.95 7.13
C GLU A 7 -10.96 -1.60 8.35
N LEU A 8 -9.74 -1.12 8.09
CA LEU A 8 -8.78 -0.76 9.12
C LEU A 8 -8.14 0.59 8.78
N TYR A 9 -8.44 1.59 9.61
CA TYR A 9 -7.93 2.95 9.48
C TYR A 9 -6.90 3.25 10.56
N LEU A 10 -5.67 3.47 10.15
CA LEU A 10 -4.48 3.67 10.97
C LEU A 10 -3.66 4.90 10.54
N SER A 11 -4.29 5.85 9.84
CA SER A 11 -3.62 7.07 9.41
C SER A 11 -3.14 7.93 10.58
N HIS A 12 -2.04 8.66 10.37
CA HIS A 12 -1.45 9.60 11.35
C HIS A 12 -0.98 8.99 12.68
N ASN A 13 -0.55 7.73 12.69
CA ASN A 13 -0.14 7.03 13.93
C ASN A 13 1.37 6.89 14.11
N GLY A 14 2.18 7.40 13.18
CA GLY A 14 3.64 7.30 13.25
C GLY A 14 4.17 5.87 13.12
N ILE A 15 3.40 4.98 12.50
CA ILE A 15 3.73 3.57 12.28
C ILE A 15 4.97 3.47 11.40
N THR A 16 5.98 2.74 11.86
CA THR A 16 7.23 2.51 11.11
C THR A 16 7.29 1.13 10.46
N LYS A 17 6.39 0.22 10.85
CA LYS A 17 6.33 -1.14 10.33
C LYS A 17 4.91 -1.69 10.42
N MET A 18 4.47 -2.40 9.38
CA MET A 18 3.24 -3.19 9.43
C MET A 18 3.50 -4.55 10.07
N GLU A 19 2.71 -4.91 11.08
CA GLU A 19 2.76 -6.21 11.75
C GLU A 19 1.41 -6.58 12.37
N GLY A 20 1.11 -7.88 12.41
CA GLY A 20 -0.15 -8.43 12.95
C GLY A 20 -1.34 -8.39 11.98
N LEU A 21 -1.14 -7.98 10.73
CA LEU A 21 -2.17 -7.85 9.70
C LEU A 21 -2.46 -9.19 8.99
N SER A 22 -1.50 -10.10 8.94
CA SER A 22 -1.61 -11.36 8.17
C SER A 22 -2.81 -12.27 8.51
N SER A 23 -3.47 -12.06 9.65
CA SER A 23 -4.69 -12.80 10.05
C SER A 23 -6.02 -12.13 9.64
N LEU A 24 -5.98 -10.91 9.11
CA LEU A 24 -7.14 -10.10 8.74
C LEU A 24 -7.61 -10.43 7.31
N VAL A 25 -7.80 -11.72 7.01
CA VAL A 25 -8.06 -12.21 5.63
C VAL A 25 -9.29 -11.63 4.94
N ASN A 26 -10.22 -11.04 5.71
CA ASN A 26 -11.43 -10.37 5.20
C ASN A 26 -11.27 -8.85 5.04
N LEU A 27 -10.08 -8.30 5.28
CA LEU A 27 -9.81 -6.88 5.12
C LEU A 27 -9.89 -6.48 3.65
N ARG A 28 -10.71 -5.47 3.37
CA ARG A 28 -10.98 -4.87 2.06
C ARG A 28 -10.35 -3.50 1.92
N VAL A 29 -10.30 -2.73 3.01
CA VAL A 29 -9.67 -1.40 3.05
C VAL A 29 -8.61 -1.36 4.13
N LEU A 30 -7.39 -0.99 3.75
CA LEU A 30 -6.30 -0.69 4.67
C LEU A 30 -5.81 0.74 4.44
N ASP A 31 -6.05 1.61 5.42
CA ASP A 31 -5.49 2.96 5.45
C ASP A 31 -4.34 3.04 6.47
N VAL A 32 -3.12 3.15 5.94
CA VAL A 32 -1.90 3.41 6.70
C VAL A 32 -1.22 4.68 6.20
N SER A 33 -1.99 5.61 5.63
CA SER A 33 -1.49 6.88 5.13
C SER A 33 -0.93 7.78 6.23
N SER A 34 -0.08 8.74 5.87
CA SER A 34 0.52 9.69 6.82
C SER A 34 1.24 9.01 7.99
N ASN A 35 2.03 7.99 7.69
CA ASN A 35 2.85 7.25 8.65
C ASN A 35 4.34 7.37 8.29
N LYS A 36 5.18 6.43 8.73
CA LYS A 36 6.64 6.42 8.52
C LYS A 36 7.11 5.09 7.92
N LEU A 37 6.25 4.44 7.14
CA LEU A 37 6.57 3.17 6.49
C LEU A 37 7.63 3.39 5.41
N THR A 38 8.63 2.52 5.36
CA THR A 38 9.66 2.50 4.31
C THR A 38 9.47 1.37 3.31
N SER A 39 8.62 0.39 3.64
CA SER A 39 8.31 -0.80 2.84
C SER A 39 6.86 -1.24 3.08
N VAL A 40 6.38 -2.15 2.23
CA VAL A 40 5.05 -2.75 2.34
C VAL A 40 5.22 -4.24 2.64
N ASP A 41 4.81 -4.66 3.83
CA ASP A 41 5.02 -6.01 4.37
C ASP A 41 3.77 -6.50 5.13
N ASP A 42 3.76 -7.78 5.53
CA ASP A 42 2.74 -8.43 6.39
C ASP A 42 1.30 -8.49 5.83
N ILE A 43 1.10 -8.10 4.57
CA ILE A 43 -0.17 -8.18 3.86
C ILE A 43 -0.31 -9.26 2.75
N PRO A 44 0.61 -10.24 2.53
CA PRO A 44 0.48 -11.17 1.40
C PRO A 44 -0.71 -12.14 1.53
N ASN A 45 -1.33 -12.24 2.72
CA ASN A 45 -2.49 -13.09 2.97
C ASN A 45 -3.83 -12.33 2.94
N LEU A 46 -3.83 -11.02 2.66
CA LEU A 46 -5.06 -10.22 2.60
C LEU A 46 -5.78 -10.43 1.27
N THR A 47 -6.39 -11.59 1.07
CA THR A 47 -6.97 -12.00 -0.22
C THR A 47 -8.16 -11.16 -0.68
N GLN A 48 -8.77 -10.41 0.24
CA GLN A 48 -9.93 -9.57 -0.02
C GLN A 48 -9.59 -8.07 -0.16
N LEU A 49 -8.32 -7.68 -0.08
CA LEU A 49 -7.92 -6.27 -0.09
C LEU A 49 -8.23 -5.64 -1.46
N GLU A 50 -9.01 -4.56 -1.44
CA GLU A 50 -9.49 -3.80 -2.60
C GLU A 50 -8.76 -2.44 -2.69
N ASP A 51 -8.63 -1.75 -1.55
CA ASP A 51 -8.04 -0.41 -1.45
C ASP A 51 -6.91 -0.36 -0.43
N LEU A 52 -5.74 0.12 -0.85
CA LEU A 52 -4.54 0.28 -0.02
C LEU A 52 -4.03 1.71 -0.04
N TRP A 53 -4.13 2.41 1.10
CA TRP A 53 -3.70 3.80 1.22
C TRP A 53 -2.33 3.86 1.89
N LEU A 54 -1.32 4.23 1.11
CA LEU A 54 0.09 4.35 1.52
C LEU A 54 0.63 5.76 1.34
N ASN A 55 -0.18 6.73 0.91
CA ASN A 55 0.24 8.10 0.69
C ASN A 55 0.86 8.72 1.95
N ASP A 56 1.76 9.68 1.76
CA ASP A 56 2.46 10.39 2.84
C ASP A 56 3.24 9.45 3.78
N ASN A 57 3.96 8.48 3.21
CA ASN A 57 4.92 7.62 3.89
C ASN A 57 6.36 7.87 3.37
N GLN A 58 7.30 6.98 3.70
CA GLN A 58 8.72 7.07 3.34
C GLN A 58 9.16 5.89 2.47
N ILE A 59 8.26 5.34 1.65
CA ILE A 59 8.54 4.18 0.80
C ILE A 59 9.53 4.58 -0.30
N GLU A 60 10.73 4.01 -0.26
CA GLU A 60 11.83 4.39 -1.15
C GLU A 60 11.83 3.64 -2.48
N SER A 61 11.36 2.39 -2.48
CA SER A 61 11.29 1.54 -3.67
C SER A 61 10.02 0.68 -3.67
N LEU A 62 9.67 0.15 -4.84
CA LEU A 62 8.61 -0.85 -5.00
C LEU A 62 9.18 -2.28 -5.08
N GLU A 63 10.42 -2.47 -4.64
CA GLU A 63 11.02 -3.81 -4.56
C GLU A 63 10.24 -4.65 -3.54
N GLY A 64 9.91 -5.89 -3.91
CA GLY A 64 9.09 -6.78 -3.06
C GLY A 64 7.60 -6.44 -3.01
N PHE A 65 7.16 -5.34 -3.65
CA PHE A 65 5.75 -4.92 -3.61
C PHE A 65 4.82 -5.96 -4.27
N ALA A 66 5.25 -6.57 -5.38
CA ALA A 66 4.48 -7.59 -6.10
C ALA A 66 4.26 -8.87 -5.28
N GLU A 67 5.20 -9.19 -4.40
CA GLU A 67 5.12 -10.27 -3.42
C GLU A 67 4.23 -9.87 -2.24
N ALA A 68 4.36 -8.63 -1.74
CA ALA A 68 3.55 -8.11 -0.64
C ALA A 68 2.05 -8.12 -0.98
N VAL A 69 1.67 -7.75 -2.21
CA VAL A 69 0.26 -7.76 -2.65
C VAL A 69 -0.15 -9.06 -3.37
N ALA A 70 0.65 -10.13 -3.27
CA ALA A 70 0.40 -11.36 -4.03
C ALA A 70 -0.96 -12.01 -3.75
N GLY A 71 -1.41 -11.99 -2.49
CA GLY A 71 -2.71 -12.56 -2.11
C GLY A 71 -3.91 -11.76 -2.61
N SER A 72 -3.76 -10.44 -2.79
CA SER A 72 -4.86 -9.54 -3.18
C SER A 72 -4.91 -9.28 -4.70
N ARG A 73 -4.10 -9.96 -5.51
CA ARG A 73 -3.98 -9.70 -6.96
C ARG A 73 -5.30 -9.69 -7.75
N GLU A 74 -6.29 -10.47 -7.32
CA GLU A 74 -7.60 -10.55 -7.99
C GLU A 74 -8.58 -9.46 -7.55
N LYS A 75 -8.32 -8.79 -6.42
CA LYS A 75 -9.25 -7.85 -5.76
C LYS A 75 -8.73 -6.43 -5.67
N LEU A 76 -7.42 -6.25 -5.57
CA LEU A 76 -6.78 -4.96 -5.37
C LEU A 76 -6.98 -4.09 -6.61
N THR A 77 -7.79 -3.04 -6.47
CA THR A 77 -8.15 -2.12 -7.55
C THR A 77 -7.41 -0.80 -7.45
N THR A 78 -7.05 -0.37 -6.24
CA THR A 78 -6.50 0.97 -6.03
C THR A 78 -5.41 0.98 -4.96
N ILE A 79 -4.32 1.69 -5.26
CA ILE A 79 -3.15 1.84 -4.40
C ILE A 79 -2.75 3.31 -4.44
N TYR A 80 -2.92 4.01 -3.32
CA TYR A 80 -2.54 5.42 -3.18
C TYR A 80 -1.11 5.50 -2.68
N LEU A 81 -0.21 6.07 -3.48
CA LEU A 81 1.23 6.11 -3.19
C LEU A 81 1.79 7.54 -3.16
N GLU A 82 0.95 8.56 -3.34
CA GLU A 82 1.40 9.95 -3.43
C GLU A 82 2.28 10.34 -2.24
N ASN A 83 3.19 11.29 -2.47
CA ASN A 83 4.11 11.78 -1.45
C ASN A 83 5.02 10.71 -0.82
N ASN A 84 5.25 9.57 -1.48
CA ASN A 84 6.35 8.66 -1.17
C ASN A 84 7.59 8.95 -2.06
N PRO A 85 8.82 8.75 -1.55
CA PRO A 85 10.04 8.90 -2.35
C PRO A 85 10.06 8.05 -3.64
N CYS A 86 9.48 6.84 -3.64
CA CYS A 86 9.39 5.97 -4.82
C CYS A 86 8.60 6.60 -5.97
N VAL A 87 7.59 7.42 -5.67
CA VAL A 87 6.79 8.14 -6.67
C VAL A 87 7.59 9.26 -7.32
N ARG A 88 8.47 9.93 -6.56
CA ARG A 88 9.34 10.97 -7.12
C ARG A 88 10.30 10.42 -8.18
N ILE A 89 10.79 9.19 -8.00
CA ILE A 89 11.69 8.53 -8.97
C ILE A 89 10.93 8.19 -10.26
N LEU A 90 9.67 7.77 -10.14
CA LEU A 90 8.78 7.54 -11.28
C LEU A 90 8.43 8.82 -12.05
N PHE A 91 8.16 9.93 -11.36
CA PHE A 91 7.89 11.22 -12.03
C PHE A 91 9.09 11.77 -12.82
N SER A 92 10.32 11.54 -12.35
CA SER A 92 11.51 11.90 -13.13
C SER A 92 11.70 11.06 -14.40
N LEU A 93 11.20 9.81 -14.43
CA LEU A 93 11.22 8.95 -15.61
C LEU A 93 10.00 9.16 -16.54
N LEU A 94 8.84 9.51 -15.98
CA LEU A 94 7.61 9.80 -16.74
C LEU A 94 7.70 11.12 -17.54
N LEU A 95 8.58 12.06 -17.17
CA LEU A 95 8.87 13.23 -18.01
C LEU A 95 9.66 12.87 -19.29
N GLU A 96 10.26 11.68 -19.39
CA GLU A 96 10.91 11.20 -20.63
C GLU A 96 9.97 10.40 -21.55
N PHE A 97 8.84 9.90 -21.03
CA PHE A 97 7.87 9.14 -21.81
C PHE A 97 6.47 9.70 -21.61
N SER A 98 6.06 10.58 -22.52
CA SER A 98 4.69 11.06 -22.61
C SER A 98 3.70 9.90 -22.77
N SER A 99 2.55 10.03 -22.08
CA SER A 99 1.31 9.25 -22.24
C SER A 99 1.01 8.12 -21.25
N VAL A 100 1.30 8.29 -19.95
CA VAL A 100 0.60 7.47 -18.92
C VAL A 100 -0.04 8.39 -17.90
N SER A 101 -1.38 8.37 -17.88
CA SER A 101 -2.21 9.05 -16.90
C SER A 101 -1.80 8.62 -15.51
N THR A 102 -1.54 9.61 -14.65
CA THR A 102 -1.26 9.47 -13.24
C THR A 102 -2.32 8.57 -12.57
N ILE A 103 -1.89 7.46 -11.99
CA ILE A 103 -2.64 6.89 -10.86
C ILE A 103 -2.42 7.90 -9.72
N SER A 104 -3.52 8.45 -9.22
CA SER A 104 -3.50 9.20 -7.95
C SER A 104 -3.10 8.19 -6.87
#